data_AF-A0A0F9DBM3-F1
#
_entry.id   AF-A0A0F9DBM3-F1
#
_cell.length_a   1.000
_cell.length_b   1.000
_cell.length_c   1.000
_cell.angle_alpha   90.00
_cell.angle_beta   90.00
_cell.angle_gamma   90.00
#
_symmetry.space_group_name_H-M   'P 1'
#
loop_
_entity.id
_entity.type
_entity.pdbx_description
1 polymer ?
#
loop_
_entity_poly.entity_id
_entity_poly.type
_entity_poly.pdbx_seq_one_letter_code
_entity_poly.pdbx_strand_id
1 'polypeptide(L)' 'ALKHSLLDLEQVLSFLQQKPESTEIVLTGRDIPKQIIDIANLVSEIKAVKHPFSKGIVARKGIEF' A
#
# COMPACT_ATOMS: atom_id res chain seq x y z
N ALA A 1 -8.27 -1.59 0.73
CA ALA A 1 -9.10 -2.21 -0.33
C ALA A 1 -9.08 -3.74 -0.23
N LEU A 2 -7.92 -4.38 -0.47
CA LEU A 2 -7.78 -5.85 -0.43
C LEU A 2 -8.17 -6.48 0.92
N LYS A 3 -7.64 -5.96 2.04
CA LYS A 3 -7.99 -6.44 3.40
C LYS A 3 -9.50 -6.33 3.73
N HIS A 4 -10.19 -5.38 3.11
CA HIS A 4 -11.62 -5.15 3.32
C HIS A 4 -12.48 -5.78 2.21
N SER A 5 -11.90 -6.65 1.37
CA SER A 5 -12.57 -7.33 0.25
C SER A 5 -13.27 -6.38 -0.73
N LEU A 6 -12.80 -5.13 -0.82
CA LEU A 6 -13.32 -4.15 -1.79
C LEU A 6 -12.77 -4.41 -3.20
N LEU A 7 -11.67 -5.15 -3.29
CA LEU A 7 -11.03 -5.59 -4.52
C LEU A 7 -10.62 -7.05 -4.35
N ASP A 8 -10.75 -7.82 -5.43
CA ASP A 8 -10.28 -9.20 -5.50
C ASP A 8 -8.77 -9.24 -5.74
N LEU A 9 -8.07 -10.16 -5.06
CA LEU A 9 -6.61 -10.26 -5.14
C LEU A 9 -6.15 -10.77 -6.51
N GLU A 10 -6.83 -11.77 -7.07
CA GLU A 10 -6.45 -12.35 -8.37
C GLU A 10 -6.62 -11.33 -9.50
N GLN A 11 -7.69 -10.52 -9.45
CA GLN A 11 -7.87 -9.41 -10.38
C GLN A 11 -6.71 -8.41 -10.31
N VAL A 12 -6.25 -8.05 -9.11
CA VAL A 12 -5.13 -7.13 -8.94
C VAL A 12 -3.82 -7.75 -9.44
N LEU A 13 -3.54 -9.01 -9.13
CA LEU A 13 -2.35 -9.71 -9.60
C LEU A 13 -2.31 -9.80 -11.14
N SER A 14 -3.44 -10.16 -11.76
CA SER A 14 -3.56 -10.19 -13.21
C SER A 14 -3.32 -8.83 -13.84
N PHE A 15 -3.86 -7.76 -13.24
CA PHE A 15 -3.63 -6.39 -13.71
C PHE A 15 -2.14 -6.00 -13.64
N LEU A 16 -1.46 -6.31 -12.53
CA LEU A 16 -0.04 -6.00 -12.35
C LEU A 16 0.84 -6.73 -13.36
N GLN A 17 0.47 -7.94 -13.77
CA GLN A 17 1.21 -8.72 -14.79
C GLN A 17 0.97 -8.22 -16.22
N GLN A 18 -0.22 -7.68 -16.50
CA GLN A 18 -0.61 -7.22 -17.85
C GLN A 18 -0.26 -5.76 -18.12
N LYS A 19 0.22 -5.02 -17.12
CA LYS A 19 0.61 -3.61 -17.29
C LYS A 19 1.66 -3.49 -18.42
N PRO A 20 1.66 -2.38 -19.20
CA PRO A 20 2.75 -2.10 -20.12
C PRO A 20 4.11 -2.05 -19.42
N GLU A 21 5.17 -2.48 -20.11
CA GLU A 21 6.52 -2.55 -19.53
C GLU A 21 7.04 -1.19 -19.05
N SER A 22 6.73 -0.12 -19.78
CA SER A 22 7.12 1.26 -19.45
C SER A 22 6.33 1.88 -18.29
N THR A 23 5.29 1.20 -17.80
CA THR A 23 4.44 1.72 -16.72
C THR A 23 4.98 1.28 -15.37
N GLU A 24 5.33 2.27 -14.53
CA GLU A 24 5.63 2.06 -13.12
C GLU A 24 4.34 2.13 -12.29
N ILE A 25 4.18 1.19 -11.35
CA ILE A 25 3.02 1.13 -10.47
C ILE A 25 3.50 1.22 -9.02
N VAL A 26 2.97 2.21 -8.30
CA VAL A 26 3.22 2.39 -6.88
C VAL A 26 1.99 1.96 -6.09
N LEU A 27 2.16 0.95 -5.23
CA LEU A 27 1.12 0.48 -4.32
C LEU A 27 1.44 0.99 -2.91
N THR A 28 0.43 1.56 -2.24
CA THR A 28 0.55 2.04 -0.86
C THR A 28 -0.53 1.39 0.01
N GLY A 29 -0.22 1.22 1.29
CA GLY A 29 -1.13 0.62 2.25
C GLY A 29 -0.40 -0.16 3.34
N ARG A 30 -1.19 -0.69 4.28
CA ARG A 30 -0.73 -1.61 5.31
C ARG A 30 -1.30 -3.00 5.03
N ASP A 31 -0.71 -4.03 5.64
CA ASP A 31 -1.18 -5.42 5.55
C ASP A 31 -1.31 -5.92 4.10
N ILE A 32 -0.29 -5.65 3.27
CA ILE A 32 -0.30 -6.05 1.86
C ILE A 32 -0.12 -7.58 1.75
N PRO A 33 -0.90 -8.28 0.90
CA PRO A 33 -0.74 -9.72 0.71
C PRO A 33 0.65 -10.11 0.23
N LYS A 34 1.17 -11.23 0.75
CA LYS A 34 2.50 -11.74 0.41
C LYS A 34 2.68 -11.94 -1.10
N GLN A 35 1.65 -12.40 -1.80
CA GLN A 35 1.68 -12.60 -3.24
C GLN A 35 2.05 -11.33 -4.03
N ILE A 36 1.65 -10.15 -3.53
CA ILE A 36 2.01 -8.87 -4.17
C ILE A 36 3.47 -8.51 -3.84
N ILE A 37 3.93 -8.78 -2.62
CA ILE A 37 5.33 -8.56 -2.21
C ILE A 37 6.26 -9.42 -3.08
N ASP A 38 5.90 -10.69 -3.30
CA ASP A 38 6.74 -11.66 -4.02
C ASP A 38 6.97 -11.27 -5.50
N ILE A 39 6.04 -10.52 -6.12
CA ILE A 39 6.17 -10.04 -7.52
C ILE A 39 6.69 -8.59 -7.62
N ALA A 40 6.80 -7.87 -6.51
CA ALA A 40 7.21 -6.48 -6.51
C ALA A 40 8.73 -6.36 -6.74
N ASN A 41 9.14 -5.42 -7.59
CA ASN A 41 10.56 -5.15 -7.81
C ASN A 41 11.21 -4.40 -6.64
N LEU A 42 10.43 -3.58 -5.93
CA LEU A 42 10.87 -2.80 -4.79
C LEU A 42 9.80 -2.84 -3.70
N VAL A 43 10.21 -3.09 -2.46
CA VAL A 43 9.34 -3.09 -1.29
C VAL A 43 9.97 -2.24 -0.20
N SER A 44 9.21 -1.25 0.28
CA SER A 44 9.61 -0.37 1.38
C SER A 44 8.61 -0.51 2.53
N GLU A 45 9.13 -0.82 3.73
CA GLU A 45 8.33 -0.91 4.95
C GLU A 45 8.41 0.38 5.76
N ILE A 46 7.27 1.02 6.01
CA ILE A 46 7.18 2.19 6.89
C ILE A 46 6.76 1.74 8.29
N LYS A 47 7.73 1.67 9.21
CA LYS A 47 7.48 1.36 10.62
C LYS A 47 7.26 2.62 11.44
N ALA A 48 6.12 2.74 12.10
CA ALA A 48 5.81 3.87 12.97
C ALA A 48 6.57 3.77 14.31
N VAL A 49 7.81 4.29 14.34
CA VAL A 49 8.64 4.32 15.57
C VAL A 49 8.08 5.32 16.60
N LYS A 50 7.61 6.50 16.14
CA LYS A 50 6.92 7.52 16.94
C LYS A 50 5.89 8.21 16.05
N HIS A 51 4.75 8.60 16.61
CA HIS A 51 3.70 9.30 15.86
C HIS A 51 2.94 10.29 16.75
N PRO A 52 2.63 11.53 16.31
CA PRO A 52 1.88 12.52 17.10
C PRO A 52 0.56 12.00 17.66
N PHE A 53 -0.14 11.19 16.88
CA PHE A 53 -1.39 10.54 17.30
C PHE A 53 -1.25 9.73 18.60
N SER A 54 -0.10 9.09 18.87
CA SER A 54 0.09 8.35 20.12
C SER A 54 0.16 9.24 21.37
N LYS A 55 0.30 10.56 21.18
CA LYS A 55 0.21 11.59 22.22
C LYS A 55 -1.15 12.30 22.24
N GLY A 56 -2.15 11.79 21.52
CA GLY A 56 -3.48 12.40 21.43
C GLY A 56 -3.59 13.58 20.47
N ILE A 57 -2.55 13.87 19.68
CA ILE A 57 -2.60 14.94 18.67
C ILE A 57 -3.40 14.42 17.47
N VAL A 58 -4.51 15.10 17.16
CA VAL A 58 -5.39 14.78 16.04
C VAL A 58 -4.78 15.21 14.70
N ALA A 59 -5.41 14.78 13.60
CA ALA A 59 -5.00 15.10 12.25
C ALA A 59 -5.00 16.62 11.99
N ARG A 60 -3.96 17.12 11.31
CA ARG A 60 -3.75 18.52 10.99
C ARG A 60 -3.81 18.71 9.47
N LYS A 61 -4.53 19.75 9.05
CA LYS A 61 -4.61 20.15 7.65
C LYS A 61 -3.23 20.54 7.13
N GLY A 62 -2.88 20.05 5.94
CA GLY A 62 -1.59 20.25 5.29
C GLY A 62 -0.49 19.32 5.78
N ILE A 63 -0.78 18.39 6.70
CA ILE A 63 0.20 17.39 7.18
C ILE A 63 -0.38 15.98 7.06
N GLU A 64 -1.47 15.69 7.76
CA GLU A 64 -2.11 14.37 7.71
C GLU A 64 -3.19 14.26 6.61
N PHE A 65 -3.74 15.39 6.17
CA PHE A 65 -4.71 15.51 5.07
C PHE A 65 -4.66 16.88 4.38
#